data_AF-A0A0R3Q442-F1
#
_entry.id   AF-A0A0R3Q442-F1
#
_cell.length_a   1.000
_cell.length_b   1.000
_cell.length_c   1.000
_cell.angle_alpha   90.00
_cell.angle_beta   90.00
_cell.angle_gamma   90.00
#
_symmetry.space_group_name_H-M   'P 1'
#
loop_
_entity.id
_entity.type
_entity.pdbx_description
1 polymer ?
#
loop_
_entity_poly.entity_id
_entity_poly.type
_entity_poly.pdbx_seq_one_letter_code
_entity_poly.pdbx_strand_id
1 'polypeptide(L)'
;MSVRDLKGAAALFLEAVPTFGSYELMTYEQLIFYTVISAVYALERPDLRTKVIRCNEIQEQLTGGGENNELTSVKQYLEAFYGCRYDELFVVLAKLEREKLKFDRYLAPHYNFYSRAMRLKAYEQFLTPYKTVRLDMMAKDFGVSKTFIDKELHRLIATGQLHCRIDAVRGIIIMNHPDTKNHLYRSVIKDGDILLNRIQKLARVINA
;
A
#
# COMPACT_ATOMS: atom_id res chain seq x y z
N MET A 1 12.31 -1.41 -7.77
CA MET A 1 11.45 -2.62 -7.87
C MET A 1 12.24 -3.91 -7.60
N SER A 2 13.49 -4.05 -8.06
CA SER A 2 14.32 -5.23 -7.74
C SER A 2 14.55 -5.42 -6.24
N VAL A 3 14.63 -4.31 -5.50
CA VAL A 3 14.56 -4.25 -4.03
C VAL A 3 13.21 -3.71 -3.57
N ARG A 4 12.81 -4.02 -2.33
CA ARG A 4 11.50 -3.66 -1.73
C ARG A 4 11.29 -2.17 -1.43
N ASP A 5 12.12 -1.30 -2.01
CA ASP A 5 11.91 0.15 -1.94
C ASP A 5 10.95 0.61 -3.03
N LEU A 6 9.65 0.46 -2.76
CA LEU A 6 8.58 0.93 -3.64
C LEU A 6 8.32 2.44 -3.49
N LYS A 7 8.74 3.05 -2.37
CA LYS A 7 8.56 4.49 -2.13
C LYS A 7 9.52 5.30 -2.98
N GLY A 8 10.81 4.94 -2.97
CA GLY A 8 11.80 5.54 -3.86
C GLY A 8 11.47 5.28 -5.34
N ALA A 9 11.03 4.06 -5.67
CA ALA A 9 10.63 3.72 -7.03
C ALA A 9 9.47 4.59 -7.54
N ALA A 10 8.45 4.85 -6.71
CA ALA A 10 7.32 5.68 -7.12
C ALA A 10 7.74 7.12 -7.48
N ALA A 11 8.66 7.71 -6.72
CA ALA A 11 9.17 9.06 -7.01
C ALA A 11 9.89 9.10 -8.36
N LEU A 12 10.83 8.18 -8.59
CA LEU A 12 11.60 8.10 -9.83
C LEU A 12 10.72 7.80 -11.05
N PHE A 13 9.75 6.90 -10.90
CA PHE A 13 8.85 6.56 -12.01
C PHE A 13 7.93 7.72 -12.37
N LEU A 14 7.40 8.46 -11.38
CA LEU A 14 6.57 9.64 -11.65
C LEU A 14 7.34 10.75 -12.38
N GLU A 15 8.62 10.94 -12.06
CA GLU A 15 9.49 11.88 -12.77
C GLU A 15 9.85 11.42 -14.19
N ALA A 16 9.90 10.11 -14.42
CA ALA A 16 10.25 9.52 -15.72
C ALA A 16 9.08 9.52 -16.73
N VAL A 17 7.82 9.56 -16.30
CA VAL A 17 6.65 9.56 -17.19
C VAL A 17 6.72 10.63 -18.30
N PRO A 18 6.92 11.92 -18.00
CA PRO A 18 6.87 12.97 -19.03
C PRO A 18 8.04 12.97 -20.02
N THR A 19 9.17 12.32 -19.70
CA THR A 19 10.40 12.38 -20.49
C THR A 19 10.87 11.01 -20.99
N PHE A 20 10.00 9.99 -20.92
CA PHE A 20 10.38 8.64 -21.28
C PHE A 20 10.70 8.51 -22.78
N GLY A 21 11.92 8.04 -23.07
CA GLY A 21 12.38 7.78 -24.44
C GLY A 21 13.22 6.50 -24.59
N SER A 22 13.25 5.65 -23.57
CA SER A 22 14.14 4.47 -23.50
C SER A 22 13.40 3.17 -23.80
N TYR A 23 12.99 2.99 -25.06
CA TYR A 23 12.27 1.80 -25.52
C TYR A 23 13.09 0.49 -25.48
N GLU A 24 14.41 0.60 -25.37
CA GLU A 24 15.32 -0.55 -25.16
C GLU A 24 15.11 -1.24 -23.80
N LEU A 25 14.59 -0.51 -22.81
CA LEU A 25 14.41 -1.04 -21.45
C LEU A 25 13.00 -1.61 -21.24
N MET A 26 11.98 -0.87 -21.65
CA MET A 26 10.57 -1.24 -21.51
C MET A 26 9.70 -0.42 -22.46
N THR A 27 8.48 -0.89 -22.73
CA THR A 27 7.48 -0.09 -23.43
C THR A 27 6.93 1.00 -22.53
N TYR A 28 6.38 2.06 -23.10
CA TYR A 28 5.77 3.14 -22.32
C TYR A 28 4.59 2.62 -21.47
N GLU A 29 3.83 1.65 -21.98
CA GLU A 29 2.76 0.97 -21.22
C GLU A 29 3.27 0.29 -19.95
N GLN A 30 4.41 -0.40 -20.04
CA GLN A 30 5.05 -1.04 -18.89
C GLN A 30 5.55 -0.02 -17.87
N LEU A 31 6.07 1.12 -18.33
CA LEU A 31 6.43 2.23 -17.45
C LEU A 31 5.21 2.71 -16.67
N ILE A 32 4.10 3.04 -17.36
CA ILE A 32 2.87 3.50 -16.71
C ILE A 32 2.34 2.46 -15.71
N PHE A 33 2.37 1.18 -16.08
CA PHE A 33 2.03 0.10 -15.16
C PHE A 33 2.86 0.15 -13.86
N TYR A 34 4.19 0.20 -13.96
CA TYR A 34 5.05 0.26 -12.77
C TYR A 34 4.86 1.56 -11.98
N THR A 35 4.64 2.68 -12.66
CA THR A 35 4.34 3.97 -12.02
C THR A 35 3.07 3.87 -11.19
N VAL A 36 1.96 3.37 -11.74
CA VAL A 36 0.69 3.28 -11.01
C VAL A 36 0.79 2.30 -9.84
N ILE A 37 1.37 1.12 -10.05
CA ILE A 37 1.52 0.09 -9.00
C ILE A 37 2.36 0.60 -7.83
N SER A 38 3.49 1.23 -8.12
CA SER A 38 4.37 1.79 -7.09
C SER A 38 3.73 3.02 -6.41
N ALA A 39 3.09 3.91 -7.17
CA ALA A 39 2.46 5.11 -6.64
C ALA A 39 1.27 4.81 -5.71
N VAL A 40 0.41 3.85 -6.06
CA VAL A 40 -0.73 3.43 -5.20
C VAL A 40 -0.22 2.91 -3.85
N TYR A 41 0.90 2.19 -3.84
CA TYR A 41 1.52 1.72 -2.60
C TYR A 41 2.24 2.85 -1.84
N ALA A 42 2.99 3.72 -2.52
CA ALA A 42 3.89 4.68 -1.89
C ALA A 42 3.20 5.96 -1.41
N LEU A 43 2.28 6.50 -2.22
CA LEU A 43 1.71 7.83 -2.00
C LEU A 43 0.54 7.79 -1.00
N GLU A 44 0.35 8.93 -0.36
CA GLU A 44 -0.86 9.24 0.39
C GLU A 44 -1.98 9.73 -0.55
N ARG A 45 -3.21 9.75 -0.05
CA ARG A 45 -4.40 10.06 -0.85
C ARG A 45 -4.37 11.44 -1.54
N PRO A 46 -3.89 12.53 -0.90
CA PRO A 46 -3.78 13.83 -1.56
C PRO A 46 -2.80 13.80 -2.74
N ASP A 47 -1.63 13.21 -2.53
CA ASP A 47 -0.57 13.13 -3.55
C ASP A 47 -0.94 12.19 -4.69
N LEU A 48 -1.63 11.09 -4.40
CA LEU A 48 -2.13 10.18 -5.43
C LEU A 48 -3.13 10.88 -6.36
N ARG A 49 -3.96 11.78 -5.80
CA ARG A 49 -4.90 12.58 -6.59
C ARG A 49 -4.19 13.53 -7.54
N THR A 50 -3.20 14.27 -7.05
CA THR A 50 -2.52 15.30 -7.82
C THR A 50 -1.56 14.70 -8.85
N LYS A 51 -0.75 13.71 -8.46
CA LYS A 51 0.34 13.18 -9.28
C LYS A 51 -0.07 12.06 -10.23
N VAL A 52 -1.15 11.31 -9.94
CA VAL A 52 -1.54 10.15 -10.77
C VAL A 52 -2.91 10.34 -11.40
N ILE A 53 -3.92 10.66 -10.59
CA ILE A 53 -5.31 10.72 -11.09
C ILE A 53 -5.55 11.94 -11.98
N ARG A 54 -4.92 13.08 -11.66
CA ARG A 54 -5.03 14.32 -12.44
C ARG A 54 -3.94 14.50 -13.50
N CYS A 55 -2.96 13.59 -13.56
CA CYS A 55 -1.89 13.65 -14.54
C CYS A 55 -2.42 13.17 -15.90
N ASN A 56 -2.42 14.06 -16.89
CA ASN A 56 -3.02 13.79 -18.20
C ASN A 56 -2.27 12.67 -18.94
N GLU A 57 -0.95 12.67 -18.84
CA GLU A 57 -0.06 11.69 -19.48
C GLU A 57 -0.38 10.26 -19.03
N ILE A 58 -0.66 10.09 -17.73
CA ILE A 58 -1.05 8.80 -17.17
C ILE A 58 -2.49 8.44 -17.59
N GLN A 59 -3.42 9.39 -17.53
CA GLN A 59 -4.83 9.15 -17.87
C GLN A 59 -5.04 8.81 -19.35
N GLU A 60 -4.29 9.44 -20.24
CA GLU A 60 -4.33 9.18 -21.67
C GLU A 60 -3.95 7.72 -21.97
N GLN A 61 -2.86 7.23 -21.39
CA GLN A 61 -2.44 5.84 -21.58
C GLN A 61 -3.37 4.83 -20.90
N LEU A 62 -3.89 5.17 -19.72
CA LEU A 62 -4.88 4.34 -19.03
C LEU A 62 -6.22 4.24 -19.78
N THR A 63 -6.57 5.25 -20.58
CA THR A 63 -7.84 5.31 -21.34
C THR A 63 -7.68 4.84 -22.77
N GLY A 64 -6.53 5.09 -23.38
CA GLY A 64 -6.20 4.65 -24.74
C GLY A 64 -6.22 3.14 -24.90
N GLY A 65 -6.11 2.40 -23.79
CA GLY A 65 -6.20 0.94 -23.77
C GLY A 65 -5.09 0.37 -24.64
N GLY A 66 -3.90 0.19 -24.06
CA GLY A 66 -2.76 -0.43 -24.76
C GLY A 66 -3.16 -1.71 -25.51
N GLU A 67 -2.33 -2.15 -26.45
CA GLU A 67 -2.68 -3.16 -27.49
C GLU A 67 -3.37 -4.44 -26.95
N ASN A 68 -3.15 -4.79 -25.68
CA ASN A 68 -3.69 -5.99 -25.02
C ASN A 68 -4.74 -5.72 -23.91
N ASN A 69 -5.32 -4.52 -23.81
CA ASN A 69 -6.32 -4.15 -22.80
C ASN A 69 -5.84 -4.28 -21.33
N GLU A 70 -4.53 -4.41 -21.12
CA GLU A 70 -3.92 -4.72 -19.82
C GLU A 70 -4.00 -3.53 -18.86
N LEU A 71 -3.82 -2.32 -19.40
CA LEU A 71 -3.93 -1.07 -18.66
C LEU A 71 -5.35 -0.79 -18.16
N THR A 72 -6.38 -1.41 -18.77
CA THR A 72 -7.77 -1.29 -18.32
C THR A 72 -7.95 -1.88 -16.92
N SER A 73 -7.29 -3.01 -16.62
CA SER A 73 -7.33 -3.60 -15.27
C SER A 73 -6.62 -2.73 -14.24
N VAL A 74 -5.56 -2.02 -14.64
CA VAL A 74 -4.79 -1.11 -13.80
C VAL A 74 -5.58 0.18 -13.51
N LYS A 75 -6.31 0.68 -14.51
CA LYS A 75 -7.23 1.81 -14.35
C LYS A 75 -8.35 1.49 -13.36
N GLN A 76 -9.01 0.34 -13.55
CA GLN A 76 -10.04 -0.14 -12.63
C GLN A 76 -9.49 -0.30 -11.20
N TYR A 77 -8.28 -0.83 -11.06
CA TYR A 77 -7.61 -0.95 -9.76
C TYR A 77 -7.39 0.41 -9.08
N LEU A 78 -6.85 1.39 -9.81
CA LEU A 78 -6.59 2.73 -9.31
C LEU A 78 -7.90 3.43 -8.90
N GLU A 79 -8.92 3.35 -9.74
CA GLU A 79 -10.23 3.96 -9.50
C GLU A 79 -10.97 3.30 -8.34
N ALA A 80 -10.91 1.97 -8.21
CA ALA A 80 -11.52 1.23 -7.10
C ALA A 80 -10.87 1.61 -5.77
N PHE A 81 -9.53 1.68 -5.73
CA PHE A 81 -8.79 2.10 -4.54
C PHE A 81 -9.12 3.54 -4.13
N TYR A 82 -9.05 4.49 -5.07
CA TYR A 82 -9.28 5.90 -4.77
C TYR A 82 -10.77 6.20 -4.46
N GLY A 83 -11.67 5.55 -5.18
CA GLY A 83 -13.12 5.63 -5.03
C GLY A 83 -13.69 4.89 -3.82
N CYS A 84 -12.85 4.22 -3.03
CA CYS A 84 -13.24 3.44 -1.86
C CYS A 84 -14.23 2.29 -2.17
N ARG A 85 -14.14 1.68 -3.36
CA ARG A 85 -14.91 0.48 -3.75
C ARG A 85 -14.09 -0.77 -3.42
N TYR A 86 -14.22 -1.24 -2.19
CA TYR A 86 -13.32 -2.26 -1.62
C TYR A 86 -13.59 -3.67 -2.12
N ASP A 87 -14.86 -3.98 -2.41
CA ASP A 87 -15.30 -5.20 -3.07
C ASP A 87 -14.64 -5.37 -4.46
N GLU A 88 -14.78 -4.35 -5.32
CA GLU A 88 -14.14 -4.31 -6.64
C GLU A 88 -12.61 -4.37 -6.51
N LEU A 89 -12.04 -3.62 -5.56
CA LEU A 89 -10.60 -3.60 -5.32
C LEU A 89 -10.04 -5.01 -5.06
N PHE A 90 -10.71 -5.83 -4.27
CA PHE A 90 -10.24 -7.18 -3.93
C PHE A 90 -10.28 -8.11 -5.14
N VAL A 91 -11.33 -8.01 -5.96
CA VAL A 91 -11.46 -8.78 -7.21
C VAL A 91 -10.36 -8.38 -8.19
N VAL A 92 -10.17 -7.08 -8.42
CA VAL A 92 -9.17 -6.58 -9.37
C VAL A 92 -7.75 -6.85 -8.87
N LEU A 93 -7.47 -6.70 -7.57
CA LEU A 93 -6.17 -7.04 -6.98
C LEU A 93 -5.84 -8.53 -7.14
N ALA A 94 -6.82 -9.42 -6.95
CA ALA A 94 -6.64 -10.85 -7.15
C ALA A 94 -6.39 -11.20 -8.62
N LYS A 95 -7.10 -10.53 -9.55
CA LYS A 95 -6.86 -10.67 -11.00
C LYS A 95 -5.45 -10.23 -11.36
N LEU A 96 -5.03 -9.05 -10.89
CA LEU A 96 -3.71 -8.49 -11.13
C LEU A 96 -2.59 -9.37 -10.57
N GLU A 97 -2.78 -9.93 -9.38
CA GLU A 97 -1.81 -10.85 -8.78
C GLU A 97 -1.62 -12.11 -9.63
N ARG A 98 -2.74 -12.69 -10.11
CA ARG A 98 -2.72 -13.92 -10.91
C ARG A 98 -2.12 -13.71 -12.30
N GLU A 99 -2.50 -12.64 -12.99
CA GLU A 99 -2.17 -12.45 -14.40
C GLU A 99 -0.83 -11.73 -14.62
N LYS A 100 -0.44 -10.82 -13.71
CA LYS A 100 0.72 -9.95 -13.92
C LYS A 100 1.78 -10.08 -12.83
N LEU A 101 1.44 -9.82 -11.57
CA LEU A 101 2.45 -9.69 -10.52
C LEU A 101 3.30 -10.95 -10.33
N LYS A 102 2.73 -12.14 -10.53
CA LYS A 102 3.44 -13.43 -10.40
C LYS A 102 4.37 -13.75 -11.57
N PHE A 103 4.06 -13.25 -12.76
CA PHE A 103 4.80 -13.56 -13.98
C PHE A 103 5.75 -12.43 -14.41
N ASP A 104 5.62 -11.27 -13.79
CA ASP A 104 6.47 -10.12 -14.04
C ASP A 104 7.89 -10.30 -13.49
N ARG A 105 8.91 -9.90 -14.26
CA ARG A 105 10.32 -10.10 -13.90
C ARG A 105 10.71 -9.41 -12.59
N TYR A 106 10.20 -8.21 -12.32
CA TYR A 106 10.60 -7.42 -11.15
C TYR A 106 9.67 -7.62 -9.95
N LEU A 107 8.39 -7.88 -10.21
CA LEU A 107 7.38 -8.02 -9.16
C LEU A 107 7.19 -9.47 -8.68
N ALA A 108 7.57 -10.50 -9.44
CA ALA A 108 7.42 -11.90 -9.06
C ALA A 108 8.12 -12.31 -7.74
N PRO A 109 9.25 -11.73 -7.32
CA PRO A 109 9.80 -12.00 -5.98
C PRO A 109 9.01 -11.32 -4.85
N HIS A 110 8.26 -10.27 -5.16
CA HIS A 110 7.66 -9.35 -4.19
C HIS A 110 6.12 -9.30 -4.23
N TYR A 111 5.45 -10.09 -5.08
CA TYR A 111 3.99 -10.04 -5.24
C TYR A 111 3.24 -10.26 -3.92
N ASN A 112 3.67 -11.22 -3.09
CA ASN A 112 3.06 -11.51 -1.79
C ASN A 112 3.18 -10.33 -0.83
N PHE A 113 4.31 -9.62 -0.89
CA PHE A 113 4.52 -8.42 -0.09
C PHE A 113 3.58 -7.31 -0.55
N TYR A 114 3.49 -7.09 -1.87
CA TYR A 114 2.61 -6.07 -2.45
C TYR A 114 1.14 -6.33 -2.12
N SER A 115 0.62 -7.54 -2.39
CA SER A 115 -0.80 -7.83 -2.17
C SER A 115 -1.19 -7.75 -0.70
N ARG A 116 -0.33 -8.22 0.22
CA ARG A 116 -0.56 -8.05 1.67
C ARG A 116 -0.57 -6.57 2.07
N ALA A 117 0.37 -5.79 1.57
CA ALA A 117 0.48 -4.39 1.97
C ALA A 117 -0.66 -3.53 1.40
N MET A 118 -1.15 -3.86 0.20
CA MET A 118 -2.33 -3.21 -0.36
C MET A 118 -3.61 -3.52 0.41
N ARG A 119 -3.80 -4.75 0.90
CA ARG A 119 -4.91 -5.07 1.82
C ARG A 119 -4.82 -4.27 3.11
N LEU A 120 -3.63 -4.15 3.70
CA LEU A 120 -3.42 -3.31 4.89
C LEU A 120 -3.83 -1.85 4.63
N LYS A 121 -3.36 -1.23 3.54
CA LYS A 121 -3.73 0.14 3.19
C LYS A 121 -5.26 0.29 3.00
N ALA A 122 -5.91 -0.69 2.36
CA ALA A 122 -7.36 -0.66 2.18
C ALA A 122 -8.11 -0.73 3.51
N TYR A 123 -7.69 -1.61 4.44
CA TYR A 123 -8.28 -1.67 5.78
C TYR A 123 -8.03 -0.40 6.59
N GLU A 124 -6.82 0.15 6.56
CA GLU A 124 -6.50 1.42 7.23
C GLU A 124 -7.35 2.56 6.67
N GLN A 125 -7.46 2.69 5.35
CA GLN A 125 -8.27 3.71 4.69
C GLN A 125 -9.75 3.58 5.07
N PHE A 126 -10.28 2.35 5.13
CA PHE A 126 -11.67 2.10 5.54
C PHE A 126 -11.91 2.45 7.01
N LEU A 127 -10.98 2.10 7.90
CA LEU A 127 -11.17 2.26 9.34
C LEU A 127 -10.85 3.68 9.86
N THR A 128 -9.96 4.42 9.19
CA THR A 128 -9.54 5.78 9.57
C THR A 128 -10.70 6.75 9.88
N PRO A 129 -11.78 6.84 9.08
CA PRO A 129 -12.88 7.77 9.37
C PRO A 129 -13.77 7.34 10.55
N TYR A 130 -13.64 6.12 11.06
CA TYR A 130 -14.55 5.56 12.06
C TYR A 130 -13.85 5.32 13.41
N LYS A 131 -14.52 5.70 14.50
CA LYS A 131 -14.09 5.31 15.85
C LYS A 131 -14.43 3.85 16.16
N THR A 132 -15.60 3.40 15.70
CA THR A 132 -16.10 2.05 15.91
C THR A 132 -16.83 1.57 14.66
N VAL A 133 -16.61 0.33 14.24
CA VAL A 133 -17.25 -0.27 13.06
C VAL A 133 -17.76 -1.67 13.41
N ARG A 134 -18.91 -2.08 12.86
CA ARG A 134 -19.39 -3.46 12.99
C ARG A 134 -18.65 -4.37 12.01
N LEU A 135 -18.19 -5.52 12.48
CA LEU A 135 -17.40 -6.46 11.68
C LEU A 135 -18.21 -7.02 10.49
N ASP A 136 -19.52 -7.19 10.66
CA ASP A 136 -20.43 -7.64 9.59
C ASP A 136 -20.59 -6.61 8.46
N MET A 137 -20.59 -5.31 8.80
CA MET A 137 -20.65 -4.23 7.81
C MET A 137 -19.35 -4.17 7.01
N MET A 138 -18.21 -4.22 7.70
CA MET A 138 -16.90 -4.26 7.04
C MET A 138 -16.78 -5.48 6.11
N ALA A 139 -17.22 -6.66 6.55
CA ALA A 139 -17.21 -7.85 5.72
C ALA A 139 -18.05 -7.66 4.43
N LYS A 140 -19.23 -7.05 4.55
CA LYS A 140 -20.11 -6.75 3.42
C LYS A 140 -19.49 -5.75 2.43
N ASP A 141 -18.93 -4.66 2.92
CA ASP A 141 -18.33 -3.61 2.07
C ASP A 141 -17.08 -4.09 1.32
N PHE A 142 -16.36 -5.07 1.89
CA PHE A 142 -15.21 -5.72 1.24
C PHE A 142 -15.60 -6.96 0.41
N GLY A 143 -16.88 -7.36 0.41
CA GLY A 143 -17.34 -8.53 -0.35
C GLY A 143 -16.81 -9.88 0.15
N VAL A 144 -16.48 -9.99 1.44
CA VAL A 144 -15.87 -11.19 2.04
C VAL A 144 -16.63 -11.68 3.27
N SER A 145 -16.29 -12.87 3.77
CA SER A 145 -16.93 -13.40 4.98
C SER A 145 -16.41 -12.72 6.25
N LYS A 146 -17.28 -12.66 7.27
CA LYS A 146 -16.94 -12.21 8.63
C LYS A 146 -15.68 -12.90 9.17
N THR A 147 -15.62 -14.21 9.02
CA THR A 147 -14.51 -15.07 9.47
C THR A 147 -13.19 -14.75 8.77
N PHE A 148 -13.26 -14.32 7.50
CA PHE A 148 -12.07 -13.91 6.75
C PHE A 148 -11.49 -12.60 7.30
N ILE A 149 -12.33 -11.58 7.47
CA ILE A 149 -11.91 -10.28 8.02
C ILE A 149 -11.36 -10.43 9.43
N ASP A 150 -12.05 -11.20 10.29
CA ASP A 150 -11.60 -11.43 11.66
C ASP A 150 -10.19 -12.03 11.70
N LYS A 151 -9.92 -13.05 10.88
CA LYS A 151 -8.60 -13.68 10.77
C LYS A 151 -7.52 -12.76 10.20
N GLU A 152 -7.84 -11.96 9.18
CA GLU A 152 -6.88 -11.00 8.59
C GLU A 152 -6.55 -9.88 9.57
N LEU A 153 -7.56 -9.23 10.16
CA LEU A 153 -7.36 -8.16 11.12
C LEU A 153 -6.62 -8.66 12.36
N HIS A 154 -6.94 -9.84 12.88
CA HIS A 154 -6.23 -10.42 14.02
C HIS A 154 -4.71 -10.53 13.75
N ARG A 155 -4.32 -11.00 12.56
CA ARG A 155 -2.90 -11.09 12.18
C ARG A 155 -2.24 -9.71 12.08
N LEU A 156 -2.92 -8.72 11.51
CA LEU A 156 -2.38 -7.36 11.33
C LEU A 156 -2.26 -6.60 12.66
N ILE A 157 -3.17 -6.84 13.59
CA ILE A 157 -3.12 -6.29 14.94
C ILE A 157 -1.99 -6.96 15.72
N ALA A 158 -1.85 -8.29 15.62
CA ALA A 158 -0.78 -9.03 16.30
C ALA A 158 0.62 -8.62 15.83
N THR A 159 0.80 -8.29 14.54
CA THR A 159 2.06 -7.74 14.01
C THR A 159 2.27 -6.26 14.34
N GLY A 160 1.29 -5.60 14.97
CA GLY A 160 1.34 -4.17 15.29
C GLY A 160 1.24 -3.25 14.08
N GLN A 161 0.83 -3.78 12.91
CA GLN A 161 0.68 -3.00 11.67
C GLN A 161 -0.61 -2.19 11.66
N LEU A 162 -1.65 -2.66 12.35
CA LEU A 162 -2.95 -1.98 12.42
C LEU A 162 -3.30 -1.63 13.87
N HIS A 163 -3.54 -0.35 14.14
CA HIS A 163 -3.85 0.16 15.50
C HIS A 163 -5.33 0.10 15.83
N CYS A 164 -5.90 -1.10 15.87
CA CYS A 164 -7.28 -1.32 16.28
C CYS A 164 -7.42 -2.46 17.28
N ARG A 165 -8.59 -2.54 17.92
CA ARG A 165 -8.96 -3.62 18.84
C ARG A 165 -10.27 -4.24 18.37
N ILE A 166 -10.36 -5.56 18.42
CA ILE A 166 -11.57 -6.31 18.07
C ILE A 166 -12.26 -6.74 19.37
N ASP A 167 -13.54 -6.42 19.49
CA ASP A 167 -14.44 -6.97 20.51
C ASP A 167 -15.30 -8.04 19.85
N ALA A 168 -14.95 -9.31 20.11
CA ALA A 168 -15.61 -10.47 19.52
C ALA A 168 -17.03 -10.69 20.08
N VAL A 169 -17.31 -10.25 21.31
CA VAL A 169 -18.63 -10.44 21.94
C VAL A 169 -19.66 -9.52 21.29
N ARG A 170 -19.27 -8.25 21.09
CA ARG A 170 -20.13 -7.26 20.42
C ARG A 170 -20.01 -7.28 18.89
N GLY A 171 -19.00 -7.95 18.35
CA GLY A 171 -18.71 -7.99 16.91
C GLY A 171 -18.33 -6.63 16.35
N ILE A 172 -17.59 -5.82 17.12
CA ILE A 172 -17.19 -4.46 16.75
C ILE A 172 -15.66 -4.31 16.72
N ILE A 173 -15.19 -3.46 15.82
CA ILE A 173 -13.80 -3.03 15.70
C ILE A 173 -13.74 -1.62 16.27
N ILE A 174 -12.82 -1.39 17.19
CA ILE A 174 -12.60 -0.09 17.83
C ILE A 174 -11.22 0.42 17.40
N MET A 175 -11.20 1.58 16.75
CA MET A 175 -9.96 2.24 16.35
C MET A 175 -9.33 2.91 17.56
N ASN A 176 -8.09 2.55 17.86
CA ASN A 176 -7.33 3.21 18.88
C ASN A 176 -6.53 4.33 18.22
N HIS A 177 -6.97 5.58 18.39
CA HIS A 177 -6.20 6.73 17.91
C HIS A 177 -5.07 6.96 18.91
N PRO A 178 -3.80 6.64 18.58
CA PRO A 178 -2.72 6.91 19.50
C PRO A 178 -2.58 8.42 19.67
N ASP A 179 -2.54 8.90 20.91
CA ASP A 179 -2.24 10.30 21.17
C ASP A 179 -0.89 10.67 20.56
N THR A 180 -0.86 11.70 19.70
CA THR A 180 0.33 12.15 18.97
C THR A 180 1.52 12.38 19.90
N LYS A 181 1.26 12.92 21.11
CA LYS A 181 2.29 13.17 22.13
C LYS A 181 2.88 11.86 22.70
N ASN A 182 2.04 10.88 23.01
CA ASN A 182 2.49 9.60 23.55
C ASN A 182 3.27 8.79 22.51
N HIS A 183 2.86 8.85 21.25
CA HIS A 183 3.61 8.27 20.15
C HIS A 183 4.98 8.93 19.99
N LEU A 184 5.03 10.27 19.93
CA LEU A 184 6.28 11.01 19.79
C LEU A 184 7.25 10.74 20.95
N TYR A 185 6.74 10.76 22.18
CA TYR A 185 7.52 10.46 23.38
C TYR A 185 8.17 9.07 23.31
N ARG A 186 7.39 8.03 22.94
CA ARG A 186 7.90 6.66 22.80
C ARG A 186 8.93 6.53 21.67
N SER A 187 8.73 7.24 20.55
CA SER A 187 9.70 7.24 19.44
C SER A 187 11.03 7.84 19.87
N VAL A 188 11.00 9.00 20.53
CA VAL A 188 12.22 9.70 20.98
C VAL A 188 13.01 8.85 21.97
N ILE A 189 12.36 8.17 22.91
CA ILE A 189 13.05 7.26 23.83
C ILE A 189 13.72 6.12 23.08
N LYS A 190 13.00 5.49 22.14
CA LYS A 190 13.53 4.36 21.36
C LYS A 190 14.75 4.77 20.52
N ASP A 191 14.66 5.92 19.85
CA ASP A 191 15.77 6.45 19.04
C ASP A 191 16.95 6.86 19.92
N GLY A 192 16.67 7.44 21.10
CA GLY A 192 17.67 7.75 22.12
C GLY A 192 18.42 6.51 22.61
N ASP A 193 17.71 5.43 22.91
CA ASP A 193 18.31 4.15 23.33
C ASP A 193 19.20 3.56 22.24
N ILE A 194 18.78 3.62 20.97
CA ILE A 194 19.59 3.16 19.84
C ILE A 194 20.90 3.96 19.75
N LEU A 195 20.81 5.29 19.88
CA LEU A 195 21.97 6.17 19.83
C LEU A 195 22.93 5.90 21.00
N LEU A 196 22.42 5.82 22.23
CA LEU A 196 23.23 5.54 23.43
C LEU A 196 23.95 4.19 23.31
N ASN A 197 23.25 3.15 22.85
CA ASN A 197 23.86 1.84 22.62
C ASN A 197 24.98 1.89 21.56
N ARG A 198 24.82 2.68 20.49
CA ARG A 198 25.87 2.86 19.47
C ARG A 198 27.08 3.60 20.04
N ILE A 199 26.86 4.67 20.80
CA ILE A 199 27.94 5.45 21.45
C ILE A 199 28.69 4.58 22.45
N GLN A 200 27.99 3.81 23.29
CA GLN A 200 28.63 2.91 24.25
C GLN A 200 29.48 1.83 23.56
N LYS A 201 28.99 1.25 22.46
CA LYS A 201 29.77 0.28 21.67
C LYS A 201 31.03 0.92 21.07
N LEU A 202 30.90 2.12 20.50
CA LEU A 202 32.03 2.87 19.94
C LEU A 202 33.07 3.22 21.02
N ALA A 203 32.63 3.73 22.17
CA ALA A 203 33.52 4.09 23.27
C ALA A 203 34.30 2.87 23.81
N ARG A 204 33.66 1.69 23.87
CA ARG A 204 34.35 0.44 24.26
C ARG A 204 35.41 -0.01 23.25
N VAL A 205 35.21 0.26 21.96
CA VAL A 205 36.19 -0.09 20.91
C VAL A 205 37.35 0.91 20.89
N ILE A 206 37.11 2.18 21.20
CA ILE A 206 38.16 3.22 21.23
C ILE A 206 39.04 3.12 22.49
N ASN A 207 38.45 2.70 23.62
CA ASN A 207 39.15 2.59 24.90
C ASN A 207 39.75 1.20 25.18
N ALA A 208 39.63 0.26 24.24
CA ALA A 208 40.26 -1.07 24.29
C ALA A 208 41.49 -1.09 23.39
#